data_AF-A0AAD7FPU5-F1
#
_entry.id   AF-A0AAD7FPU5-F1
#
_cell.length_a   1.000
_cell.length_b   1.000
_cell.length_c   1.000
_cell.angle_alpha   90.00
_cell.angle_beta   90.00
_cell.angle_gamma   90.00
#
_symmetry.space_group_name_H-M   'P 1'
#
loop_
_entity.id
_entity.type
_entity.pdbx_description
1 polymer ?
#
loop_
_entity_poly.entity_id
_entity_poly.type
_entity_poly.pdbx_seq_one_letter_code
_entity_poly.pdbx_strand_id
1 'polypeptide(L)'
;MSARVHTNPSNRAKARETVEKKVVFKPVLDSPFRVPWPSVPFNVQNTALACTISLLDGVSEYNSVRGLENRKRKALQRESKQNKKRKLDAETVVATSSEDVVLPECPAVVPHLIVGINEVTKRLDVQIRSLRKIVAVDGEQPNTPPPPIKLIVVCRADVDPQILIDHLPHEVAAFNSSKPPDPIKMVPLPKGSESALAKAIGVRRAAVIAMDANTPGLVAFSSILDSVPTITAPWLTSLAASTTRNLIPTHVKQLRTTAPKDMKVAKQLRADGKAAAKARKKEKMAKVVVVA
;
A
#
# COMPACT_ATOMS: atom_id res chain seq x y z
N MET A 1 2.26 27.94 19.42
CA MET A 1 1.63 26.81 18.70
C MET A 1 1.44 27.20 17.24
N SER A 2 2.17 26.58 16.30
CA SER A 2 2.09 26.90 14.87
C SER A 2 1.03 26.04 14.18
N ALA A 3 0.05 26.65 13.53
CA ALA A 3 -0.99 25.93 12.78
C ALA A 3 -0.38 25.28 11.53
N ARG A 4 -0.47 23.95 11.42
CA ARG A 4 0.06 23.20 10.28
C ARG A 4 -0.75 23.54 9.01
N VAL A 5 -0.12 24.24 8.06
CA VAL A 5 -0.78 24.67 6.82
C VAL A 5 -0.66 23.56 5.77
N HIS A 6 -1.76 22.86 5.48
CA HIS A 6 -1.82 21.94 4.34
C HIS A 6 -2.03 22.75 3.05
N THR A 7 -0.96 22.95 2.28
CA THR A 7 -1.03 23.46 0.91
C THR A 7 -0.91 22.29 -0.06
N ASN A 8 -2.03 21.76 -0.53
CA ASN A 8 -2.01 20.93 -1.73
C ASN A 8 -2.09 21.87 -2.94
N PRO A 9 -0.98 22.09 -3.68
CA PRO A 9 -1.04 22.85 -4.92
C PRO A 9 -1.93 22.07 -5.90
N SER A 10 -3.11 22.60 -6.19
CA SER A 10 -3.94 22.06 -7.25
C SER A 10 -3.24 22.28 -8.59
N ASN A 11 -3.18 21.27 -9.46
CA ASN A 11 -2.76 21.41 -10.86
C ASN A 11 -3.65 22.40 -11.66
N ARG A 12 -4.72 22.93 -11.05
CA ARG A 12 -5.60 23.96 -11.58
C ARG A 12 -5.26 25.37 -11.08
N ALA A 13 -4.25 25.54 -10.25
CA ALA A 13 -3.83 26.84 -9.75
C ALA A 13 -3.21 27.66 -10.90
N LYS A 14 -4.03 28.53 -11.51
CA LYS A 14 -3.54 29.57 -12.41
C LYS A 14 -2.59 30.51 -11.66
N ALA A 15 -1.72 31.21 -12.42
CA ALA A 15 -0.85 32.26 -11.92
C ALA A 15 -1.59 33.16 -10.92
N ARG A 16 -0.95 33.45 -9.78
CA ARG A 16 -1.52 34.16 -8.64
C ARG A 16 -2.24 35.44 -9.10
N GLU A 17 -3.57 35.41 -9.18
CA GLU A 17 -4.38 36.61 -9.37
C GLU A 17 -4.20 37.55 -8.17
N THR A 18 -3.99 38.83 -8.48
CA THR A 18 -3.73 39.98 -7.58
C THR A 18 -4.90 40.39 -6.70
N VAL A 19 -5.93 39.54 -6.58
CA VAL A 19 -7.08 39.84 -5.73
C VAL A 19 -6.65 39.70 -4.27
N GLU A 20 -6.80 40.76 -3.49
CA GLU A 20 -6.57 40.75 -2.04
C GLU A 20 -7.40 39.65 -1.39
N LYS A 21 -6.73 38.78 -0.61
CA LYS A 21 -7.35 37.65 0.07
C LYS A 21 -7.25 37.84 1.57
N LYS A 22 -8.37 37.66 2.26
CA LYS A 22 -8.42 37.52 3.71
C LYS A 22 -8.28 36.06 4.12
N VAL A 23 -7.64 35.83 5.27
CA VAL A 23 -7.57 34.51 5.90
C VAL A 23 -8.90 34.20 6.55
N VAL A 24 -9.43 33.01 6.31
CA VAL A 24 -10.68 32.50 6.91
C VAL A 24 -10.42 31.13 7.49
N PHE A 25 -10.70 30.96 8.77
CA PHE A 25 -10.66 29.66 9.44
C PHE A 25 -12.00 28.96 9.30
N LYS A 26 -12.00 27.74 8.75
CA LYS A 26 -13.18 26.90 8.63
C LYS A 26 -13.12 25.77 9.64
N PRO A 27 -14.14 25.56 10.49
CA PRO A 27 -14.17 24.41 11.36
C PRO A 27 -14.29 23.13 10.50
N VAL A 28 -13.50 22.11 10.86
CA VAL A 28 -13.49 20.79 10.23
C VAL A 28 -13.50 19.75 11.34
N LEU A 29 -14.40 18.78 11.22
CA LEU A 29 -14.45 17.65 12.15
C LEU A 29 -13.28 16.71 11.88
N ASP A 30 -12.51 16.43 12.93
CA ASP A 30 -11.45 15.44 12.91
C ASP A 30 -11.98 14.12 13.47
N SER A 31 -11.60 12.99 12.84
CA SER A 31 -12.00 11.68 13.35
C SER A 31 -11.08 11.28 14.50
N PRO A 32 -11.60 11.09 15.73
CA PRO A 32 -10.80 10.61 16.87
C PRO A 32 -10.48 9.11 16.74
N PHE A 33 -11.13 8.40 15.81
CA PHE A 33 -10.97 6.95 15.60
C PHE A 33 -9.85 6.61 14.62
N ARG A 34 -8.79 7.42 14.59
CA ARG A 34 -7.58 7.11 13.81
C ARG A 34 -6.68 6.20 14.60
N VAL A 35 -6.30 5.07 14.02
CA VAL A 35 -5.28 4.19 14.58
C VAL A 35 -3.91 4.77 14.23
N PRO A 36 -3.08 5.15 15.23
CA PRO A 36 -1.74 5.63 14.95
C PRO A 36 -0.83 4.47 14.54
N TRP A 37 0.22 4.79 13.78
CA TRP A 37 1.33 3.88 13.55
C TRP A 37 2.02 3.54 14.88
N PRO A 38 2.56 2.31 15.05
CA PRO A 38 3.23 1.92 16.28
C PRO A 38 4.52 2.72 16.43
N SER A 39 4.76 3.24 17.62
CA SER A 39 5.99 3.96 17.95
C SER A 39 7.08 2.97 18.31
N VAL A 40 7.86 2.56 17.31
CA VAL A 40 8.95 1.60 17.47
C VAL A 40 10.30 2.34 17.52
N PRO A 41 11.16 2.12 18.55
CA PRO A 41 12.49 2.72 18.61
C PRO A 41 13.39 2.38 17.41
N PHE A 42 14.25 3.31 16.99
CA PHE A 42 15.04 3.17 15.75
C PHE A 42 16.00 1.97 15.76
N ASN A 43 16.58 1.63 16.92
CA ASN A 43 17.39 0.42 17.09
C ASN A 43 16.59 -0.84 16.75
N VAL A 44 15.35 -0.96 17.25
CA VAL A 44 14.44 -2.08 16.97
C VAL A 44 14.10 -2.13 15.48
N GLN A 45 13.86 -0.99 14.83
CA GLN A 45 13.60 -0.93 13.39
C GLN A 45 14.80 -1.42 12.55
N ASN A 46 16.03 -1.02 12.92
CA ASN A 46 17.26 -1.44 12.24
C ASN A 46 17.53 -2.93 12.42
N THR A 47 17.36 -3.45 13.64
CA THR A 47 17.53 -4.89 13.90
C THR A 47 16.48 -5.69 13.12
N ALA A 48 15.22 -5.25 13.10
CA ALA A 48 14.17 -5.90 12.31
C ALA A 48 14.49 -5.89 10.80
N LEU A 49 15.05 -4.79 10.28
CA LEU A 49 15.52 -4.72 8.89
C LEU A 49 16.64 -5.74 8.63
N ALA A 50 17.66 -5.78 9.48
CA ALA A 50 18.79 -6.68 9.34
C ALA A 50 18.36 -8.16 9.38
N CYS A 51 17.49 -8.53 10.34
CA CYS A 51 16.90 -9.86 10.42
C CYS A 51 16.09 -10.19 9.17
N THR A 52 15.33 -9.23 8.64
CA THR A 52 14.54 -9.43 7.42
C THR A 52 15.44 -9.65 6.21
N ILE A 53 16.52 -8.88 6.07
CA ILE A 53 17.47 -9.06 4.96
C ILE A 53 18.17 -10.42 5.06
N SER A 54 18.62 -10.81 6.26
CA SER A 54 19.24 -12.12 6.49
C SER A 54 18.29 -13.27 6.20
N LEU A 55 16.99 -13.09 6.48
CA LEU A 55 15.97 -14.09 6.18
C LEU A 55 15.69 -14.20 4.67
N LEU A 56 15.86 -13.11 3.92
CA LEU A 56 15.62 -13.03 2.49
C LEU A 56 16.84 -13.40 1.64
N ASP A 57 17.91 -13.87 2.28
CA ASP A 57 19.11 -14.28 1.56
C ASP A 57 18.80 -15.41 0.57
N GLY A 58 19.40 -15.35 -0.63
CA GLY A 58 19.11 -16.28 -1.73
C GLY A 58 17.76 -16.11 -2.44
N VAL A 59 16.82 -15.30 -1.93
CA VAL A 59 15.49 -15.11 -2.58
C VAL A 59 15.61 -14.37 -3.91
N SER A 60 16.52 -13.40 -4.01
CA SER A 60 16.75 -12.64 -5.26
C SER A 60 17.26 -13.50 -6.41
N GLU A 61 18.17 -14.43 -6.13
CA GLU A 61 18.74 -15.34 -7.13
C GLU A 61 17.66 -16.29 -7.65
N TYR A 62 16.90 -16.90 -6.73
CA TYR A 62 15.75 -17.74 -7.06
C TYR A 62 14.73 -17.01 -7.93
N ASN A 63 14.35 -15.78 -7.56
CA ASN A 63 13.38 -15.00 -8.32
C ASN A 63 13.91 -14.57 -9.70
N SER A 64 15.22 -14.34 -9.83
CA SER A 64 15.86 -14.00 -11.10
C SER A 64 15.81 -15.16 -12.08
N VAL A 65 16.20 -16.36 -11.63
CA VAL A 65 16.15 -17.59 -12.46
C VAL A 65 14.71 -17.91 -12.85
N ARG A 66 13.79 -17.93 -11.88
CA ARG A 66 12.35 -18.12 -12.12
C ARG A 66 11.77 -17.08 -13.06
N GLY A 67 12.25 -15.84 -12.98
CA GLY A 67 11.87 -14.74 -13.85
C GLY A 67 12.30 -14.98 -15.31
N LEU A 68 13.53 -15.43 -15.52
CA LEU A 68 14.08 -15.77 -16.84
C LEU A 68 13.32 -16.94 -17.48
N GLU A 69 13.06 -18.01 -16.73
CA GLU A 69 12.28 -19.16 -17.21
C GLU A 69 10.86 -18.77 -17.62
N ASN A 70 10.19 -17.94 -16.82
CA ASN A 70 8.86 -17.46 -17.16
C ASN A 70 8.87 -16.60 -18.43
N ARG A 71 9.93 -15.82 -18.67
CA ARG A 71 10.09 -15.07 -19.93
C ARG A 71 10.33 -16.02 -21.11
N LYS A 72 11.21 -17.02 -20.96
CA LYS A 72 11.45 -18.07 -21.98
C LYS A 72 10.15 -18.79 -22.35
N ARG A 73 9.39 -19.26 -21.35
CA ARG A 73 8.09 -19.92 -21.56
C ARG A 73 7.07 -19.02 -22.27
N LYS A 74 7.01 -17.74 -21.91
CA LYS A 74 6.11 -16.77 -22.58
C LYS A 74 6.55 -16.47 -24.02
N ALA A 75 7.86 -16.46 -24.31
CA ALA A 75 8.37 -16.30 -25.66
C ALA A 75 7.96 -17.50 -26.55
N LEU A 76 8.21 -18.72 -26.07
CA LEU A 76 7.81 -19.97 -26.77
C LEU A 76 6.28 -20.04 -27.01
N GLN A 77 5.47 -19.59 -26.04
CA GLN A 77 4.01 -19.52 -26.22
C GLN A 77 3.57 -18.46 -27.25
N ARG A 78 4.34 -17.37 -27.42
CA ARG A 78 4.06 -16.36 -28.45
C ARG A 78 4.47 -16.87 -29.83
N GLU A 79 5.63 -17.49 -29.93
CA GLU A 79 6.14 -18.09 -31.17
C GLU A 79 5.23 -19.21 -31.67
N SER A 80 4.76 -20.10 -30.80
CA SER A 80 3.79 -21.14 -31.16
C SER A 80 2.44 -20.56 -31.64
N LYS A 81 1.94 -19.48 -31.04
CA LYS A 81 0.73 -18.76 -31.52
C LYS A 81 0.97 -18.08 -32.87
N GLN A 82 2.16 -17.56 -33.11
CA GLN A 82 2.53 -16.88 -34.35
C GLN A 82 2.77 -17.88 -35.50
N ASN A 83 3.40 -19.03 -35.21
CA ASN A 83 3.56 -20.14 -36.13
C ASN A 83 2.24 -20.84 -36.45
N LYS A 84 1.28 -20.93 -35.50
CA LYS A 84 -0.07 -21.44 -35.80
C LYS A 84 -0.86 -20.50 -36.74
N LYS A 85 -0.46 -19.23 -36.85
CA LYS A 85 -1.01 -18.27 -37.80
C LYS A 85 -0.26 -18.25 -39.16
N ARG A 86 0.94 -18.83 -39.22
CA ARG A 86 1.78 -18.96 -40.42
C ARG A 86 1.77 -20.36 -41.04
N LYS A 87 1.41 -21.41 -40.29
CA LYS A 87 1.24 -22.81 -40.75
C LYS A 87 -0.04 -23.04 -41.59
N LEU A 88 -0.43 -22.06 -42.40
CA LEU A 88 -1.13 -22.37 -43.64
C LEU A 88 -0.14 -22.66 -44.78
N ASP A 89 1.15 -22.33 -44.62
CA ASP A 89 2.17 -22.68 -45.63
C ASP A 89 3.49 -23.09 -44.96
N ALA A 90 4.02 -24.23 -45.40
CA ALA A 90 5.37 -24.80 -45.19
C ALA A 90 5.72 -25.53 -43.87
N GLU A 91 6.05 -26.82 -44.05
CA GLU A 91 6.78 -27.70 -43.15
C GLU A 91 8.29 -27.45 -43.16
N THR A 92 8.96 -27.91 -42.09
CA THR A 92 10.36 -28.44 -42.03
C THR A 92 11.27 -27.74 -41.00
N VAL A 93 11.54 -28.47 -39.88
CA VAL A 93 12.81 -28.70 -39.11
C VAL A 93 13.57 -27.42 -38.61
N VAL A 94 14.17 -27.29 -37.42
CA VAL A 94 15.06 -28.15 -36.63
C VAL A 94 15.06 -27.67 -35.16
N ALA A 95 15.16 -28.63 -34.22
CA ALA A 95 15.36 -28.40 -32.80
C ALA A 95 16.77 -27.83 -32.51
N THR A 96 16.86 -26.84 -31.61
CA THR A 96 18.15 -26.37 -31.08
C THR A 96 18.11 -26.40 -29.56
N SER A 97 19.20 -26.96 -29.02
CA SER A 97 19.51 -27.41 -27.67
C SER A 97 19.20 -26.42 -26.54
N SER A 98 18.43 -26.88 -25.56
CA SER A 98 18.28 -26.27 -24.24
C SER A 98 19.46 -26.66 -23.36
N GLU A 99 20.33 -25.71 -23.04
CA GLU A 99 21.26 -25.85 -21.90
C GLU A 99 20.43 -25.88 -20.60
N ASP A 100 20.61 -26.96 -19.84
CA ASP A 100 19.99 -27.19 -18.53
C ASP A 100 20.51 -26.16 -17.52
N VAL A 101 19.76 -25.09 -17.32
CA VAL A 101 19.95 -24.19 -16.18
C VAL A 101 19.50 -24.95 -14.94
N VAL A 102 20.45 -25.37 -14.12
CA VAL A 102 20.18 -25.97 -12.79
C VAL A 102 19.34 -24.97 -11.99
N LEU A 103 18.07 -25.29 -11.73
CA LEU A 103 17.21 -24.47 -10.89
C LEU A 103 17.81 -24.45 -9.47
N PRO A 104 18.07 -23.26 -8.88
CA PRO A 104 18.38 -23.19 -7.47
C PRO A 104 17.20 -23.74 -6.65
N GLU A 105 17.50 -24.51 -5.61
CA GLU A 105 16.50 -25.04 -4.70
C GLU A 105 15.65 -23.89 -4.14
N CYS A 106 14.31 -24.08 -4.13
CA CYS A 106 13.40 -23.04 -3.69
C CYS A 106 13.67 -22.70 -2.22
N PRO A 107 14.05 -21.45 -1.88
CA PRO A 107 14.28 -21.08 -0.50
C PRO A 107 13.00 -21.28 0.32
N ALA A 108 13.12 -21.91 1.48
CA ALA A 108 11.98 -22.30 2.32
C ALA A 108 11.12 -21.11 2.80
N VAL A 109 11.65 -19.89 2.70
CA VAL A 109 10.98 -18.64 3.09
C VAL A 109 9.96 -18.17 2.04
N VAL A 110 10.21 -18.43 0.75
CA VAL A 110 9.40 -17.93 -0.37
C VAL A 110 7.90 -18.24 -0.24
N PRO A 111 7.45 -19.48 0.11
CA PRO A 111 6.02 -19.77 0.20
C PRO A 111 5.31 -19.07 1.38
N HIS A 112 6.04 -18.59 2.37
CA HIS A 112 5.50 -17.91 3.56
C HIS A 112 5.63 -16.38 3.51
N LEU A 113 6.16 -15.86 2.40
CA LEU A 113 6.41 -14.45 2.18
C LEU A 113 5.32 -13.83 1.31
N ILE A 114 4.69 -12.78 1.82
CA ILE A 114 3.68 -12.01 1.09
C ILE A 114 4.25 -10.62 0.85
N VAL A 115 4.45 -10.24 -0.41
CA VAL A 115 5.10 -8.98 -0.78
C VAL A 115 4.13 -8.08 -1.52
N GLY A 116 4.07 -6.81 -1.09
CA GLY A 116 3.31 -5.75 -1.74
C GLY A 116 2.03 -5.39 -1.00
N ILE A 117 1.66 -4.10 -1.12
CA ILE A 117 0.52 -3.51 -0.39
C ILE A 117 -0.76 -4.31 -0.64
N ASN A 118 -1.12 -4.52 -1.91
CA ASN A 118 -2.37 -5.17 -2.27
C ASN A 118 -2.44 -6.65 -1.87
N GLU A 119 -1.31 -7.35 -1.83
CA GLU A 119 -1.31 -8.78 -1.51
C GLU A 119 -1.40 -8.98 0.00
N VAL A 120 -0.69 -8.13 0.76
CA VAL A 120 -0.78 -8.10 2.22
C VAL A 120 -2.19 -7.71 2.68
N THR A 121 -2.82 -6.71 2.06
CA THR A 121 -4.19 -6.30 2.42
C THR A 121 -5.23 -7.38 2.13
N LYS A 122 -5.14 -8.06 0.97
CA LYS A 122 -6.02 -9.20 0.69
C LYS A 122 -5.86 -10.30 1.75
N ARG A 123 -4.63 -10.63 2.13
CA ARG A 123 -4.36 -11.69 3.12
C ARG A 123 -4.85 -11.29 4.51
N LEU A 124 -4.65 -10.04 4.91
CA LEU A 124 -5.22 -9.47 6.14
C LEU A 124 -6.75 -9.51 6.15
N ASP A 125 -7.40 -9.08 5.06
CA ASP A 125 -8.87 -9.11 4.96
C ASP A 125 -9.42 -10.54 5.05
N VAL A 126 -8.78 -11.52 4.40
CA VAL A 126 -9.14 -12.94 4.54
C VAL A 126 -9.03 -13.40 6.00
N GLN A 127 -7.95 -13.04 6.70
CA GLN A 127 -7.73 -13.42 8.10
C GLN A 127 -8.68 -12.71 9.08
N ILE A 128 -9.04 -11.46 8.82
CA ILE A 128 -10.03 -10.72 9.61
C ILE A 128 -11.42 -11.32 9.39
N ARG A 129 -11.77 -11.66 8.14
CA ARG A 129 -13.07 -12.27 7.81
C ARG A 129 -13.20 -13.66 8.40
N SER A 130 -12.16 -14.49 8.39
CA SER A 130 -12.22 -15.82 9.00
C SER A 130 -12.48 -15.73 10.50
N LEU A 131 -11.82 -14.79 11.18
CA LEU A 131 -12.04 -14.55 12.61
C LEU A 131 -13.48 -14.09 12.89
N ARG A 132 -14.05 -13.21 12.05
CA ARG A 132 -15.44 -12.75 12.20
C ARG A 132 -16.48 -13.84 11.89
N LYS A 133 -16.22 -14.73 10.92
CA LYS A 133 -17.11 -15.84 10.57
C LYS A 133 -17.25 -16.85 11.70
N ILE A 134 -16.21 -17.05 12.52
CA ILE A 134 -16.32 -17.88 13.75
C ILE A 134 -17.43 -17.35 14.70
N VAL A 135 -17.78 -16.07 14.59
CA VAL A 135 -18.84 -15.43 15.41
C VAL A 135 -20.21 -15.41 14.71
N ALA A 136 -20.28 -15.68 13.40
CA ALA A 136 -21.51 -15.60 12.60
C ALA A 136 -21.67 -16.85 11.72
N VAL A 137 -22.43 -17.84 12.25
CA VAL A 137 -23.12 -18.99 11.64
C VAL A 137 -22.49 -19.61 10.37
N ASP A 138 -22.26 -20.93 10.45
CA ASP A 138 -21.66 -21.82 9.47
C ASP A 138 -22.03 -21.55 8.00
N GLY A 139 -21.01 -21.27 7.19
CA GLY A 139 -21.08 -21.25 5.74
C GLY A 139 -19.82 -21.87 5.15
N GLU A 140 -20.03 -22.81 4.23
CA GLU A 140 -19.07 -23.73 3.60
C GLU A 140 -17.65 -23.16 3.38
N GLN A 141 -16.66 -23.90 3.89
CA GLN A 141 -15.23 -23.63 3.75
C GLN A 141 -14.73 -24.17 2.39
N PRO A 142 -14.00 -23.39 1.58
CA PRO A 142 -13.02 -23.97 0.68
C PRO A 142 -11.77 -24.38 1.49
N ASN A 143 -11.21 -25.56 1.13
CA ASN A 143 -9.92 -26.16 1.51
C ASN A 143 -8.98 -25.38 2.44
N THR A 144 -8.57 -26.03 3.54
CA THR A 144 -7.50 -25.69 4.51
C THR A 144 -7.16 -24.20 4.65
N PRO A 145 -7.49 -23.55 5.78
CA PRO A 145 -7.23 -22.12 5.94
C PRO A 145 -5.73 -21.83 5.79
N PRO A 146 -5.35 -20.79 5.03
CA PRO A 146 -3.96 -20.42 4.87
C PRO A 146 -3.37 -20.00 6.22
N PRO A 147 -2.06 -20.21 6.45
CA PRO A 147 -1.44 -19.92 7.73
C PRO A 147 -1.61 -18.44 8.10
N PRO A 148 -1.77 -18.12 9.41
CA PRO A 148 -2.01 -16.76 9.84
C PRO A 148 -0.76 -15.90 9.69
N ILE A 149 -0.95 -14.65 9.28
CA ILE A 149 0.10 -13.63 9.29
C ILE A 149 0.49 -13.38 10.75
N LYS A 150 1.78 -13.30 11.04
CA LYS A 150 2.33 -13.01 12.38
C LYS A 150 3.09 -11.68 12.43
N LEU A 151 3.84 -11.37 11.37
CA LEU A 151 4.69 -10.18 11.30
C LEU A 151 4.45 -9.42 9.99
N ILE A 152 4.33 -8.11 10.08
CA ILE A 152 4.30 -7.19 8.93
C ILE A 152 5.38 -6.13 9.11
N VAL A 153 6.28 -6.03 8.13
CA VAL A 153 7.27 -4.95 8.05
C VAL A 153 6.89 -3.97 6.96
N VAL A 154 6.95 -2.68 7.27
CA VAL A 154 6.45 -1.61 6.38
C VAL A 154 7.50 -0.52 6.19
N CYS A 155 7.88 -0.24 4.94
CA CYS A 155 8.83 0.82 4.60
C CYS A 155 8.18 2.21 4.59
N ARG A 156 7.57 2.61 5.72
CA ARG A 156 6.75 3.84 5.81
C ARG A 156 7.51 5.11 5.41
N ALA A 157 8.81 5.17 5.70
CA ALA A 157 9.65 6.34 5.39
C ALA A 157 9.95 6.50 3.89
N ASP A 158 9.79 5.43 3.10
CA ASP A 158 10.12 5.40 1.67
C ASP A 158 8.88 5.52 0.77
N VAL A 159 7.67 5.33 1.32
CA VAL A 159 6.42 5.44 0.57
C VAL A 159 5.95 6.89 0.48
N ASP A 160 5.92 7.41 -0.74
CA ASP A 160 5.34 8.72 -1.08
C ASP A 160 4.25 8.56 -2.16
N PRO A 161 2.98 8.93 -1.90
CA PRO A 161 2.44 9.48 -0.66
C PRO A 161 2.11 8.39 0.40
N GLN A 162 2.27 8.71 1.69
CA GLN A 162 2.00 7.80 2.82
C GLN A 162 0.54 7.29 2.89
N ILE A 163 -0.41 7.99 2.26
CA ILE A 163 -1.82 7.56 2.21
C ILE A 163 -2.00 6.17 1.58
N LEU A 164 -1.05 5.72 0.76
CA LEU A 164 -1.05 4.38 0.17
C LEU A 164 -0.93 3.25 1.21
N ILE A 165 -0.46 3.54 2.42
CA ILE A 165 -0.24 2.53 3.47
C ILE A 165 -0.99 2.87 4.78
N ASP A 166 -1.65 4.02 4.88
CA ASP A 166 -2.34 4.49 6.08
C ASP A 166 -3.50 3.59 6.55
N HIS A 167 -3.99 2.69 5.69
CA HIS A 167 -5.03 1.72 6.03
C HIS A 167 -4.48 0.51 6.81
N LEU A 168 -3.19 0.16 6.66
CA LEU A 168 -2.61 -1.04 7.28
C LEU A 168 -2.71 -1.06 8.81
N PRO A 169 -2.40 0.05 9.55
CA PRO A 169 -2.61 0.06 11.00
C PRO A 169 -4.06 -0.22 11.39
N HIS A 170 -5.03 0.24 10.60
CA HIS A 170 -6.45 0.05 10.88
C HIS A 170 -6.87 -1.42 10.67
N GLU A 171 -6.38 -2.08 9.62
CA GLU A 171 -6.63 -3.51 9.37
C GLU A 171 -6.00 -4.37 10.47
N VAL A 172 -4.74 -4.12 10.82
CA VAL A 172 -4.04 -4.84 11.91
C VAL A 172 -4.74 -4.62 13.24
N ALA A 173 -5.14 -3.39 13.55
CA ALA A 173 -5.87 -3.07 14.77
C ALA A 173 -7.22 -3.76 14.83
N ALA A 174 -7.94 -3.85 13.70
CA ALA A 174 -9.23 -4.55 13.64
C ALA A 174 -9.08 -6.05 13.93
N PHE A 175 -8.01 -6.69 13.46
CA PHE A 175 -7.69 -8.08 13.80
C PHE A 175 -7.35 -8.23 15.30
N ASN A 176 -6.41 -7.41 15.79
CA ASN A 176 -5.91 -7.49 17.15
C ASN A 176 -6.97 -7.13 18.22
N SER A 177 -7.94 -6.27 17.90
CA SER A 177 -9.04 -5.92 18.82
C SER A 177 -9.94 -7.10 19.18
N SER A 178 -9.96 -8.17 18.37
CA SER A 178 -10.65 -9.41 18.70
C SER A 178 -9.89 -10.28 19.70
N LYS A 179 -8.73 -9.83 20.20
CA LYS A 179 -7.85 -10.54 21.14
C LYS A 179 -7.53 -11.98 20.70
N PRO A 180 -7.00 -12.17 19.48
CA PRO A 180 -6.50 -13.48 19.06
C PRO A 180 -5.35 -13.94 19.98
N PRO A 181 -5.13 -15.27 20.12
CA PRO A 181 -4.02 -15.79 20.93
C PRO A 181 -2.66 -15.30 20.41
N ASP A 182 -2.51 -15.23 19.09
CA ASP A 182 -1.34 -14.68 18.41
C ASP A 182 -1.70 -13.36 17.70
N PRO A 183 -1.36 -12.19 18.28
CA PRO A 183 -1.61 -10.90 17.65
C PRO A 183 -0.62 -10.64 16.52
N ILE A 184 -1.08 -9.92 15.49
CA ILE A 184 -0.23 -9.45 14.40
C ILE A 184 0.64 -8.29 14.90
N LYS A 185 1.95 -8.43 14.71
CA LYS A 185 2.93 -7.40 15.02
C LYS A 185 3.30 -6.64 13.74
N MET A 186 3.32 -5.32 13.84
CA MET A 186 3.67 -4.45 12.71
C MET A 186 4.85 -3.56 13.07
N VAL A 187 5.88 -3.53 12.22
CA VAL A 187 7.10 -2.76 12.44
C VAL A 187 7.34 -1.79 11.27
N PRO A 188 7.33 -0.46 11.52
CA PRO A 188 7.77 0.51 10.54
C PRO A 188 9.29 0.43 10.43
N LEU A 189 9.80 0.36 9.20
CA LEU A 189 11.22 0.30 8.89
C LEU A 189 11.79 1.70 8.63
N PRO A 190 13.10 1.90 8.81
CA PRO A 190 13.76 3.17 8.59
C PRO A 190 13.78 3.55 7.11
N LYS A 191 14.25 4.77 6.82
CA LYS A 191 14.42 5.25 5.43
C LYS A 191 15.50 4.43 4.70
N GLY A 192 15.25 4.10 3.44
CA GLY A 192 16.13 3.31 2.59
C GLY A 192 15.84 1.80 2.62
N SER A 193 14.97 1.35 3.52
CA SER A 193 14.61 -0.07 3.66
C SER A 193 13.90 -0.64 2.44
N GLU A 194 13.07 0.15 1.72
CA GLU A 194 12.38 -0.34 0.52
C GLU A 194 13.40 -0.81 -0.53
N SER A 195 14.46 -0.04 -0.72
CA SER A 195 15.50 -0.36 -1.70
C SER A 195 16.33 -1.58 -1.30
N ALA A 196 16.67 -1.71 -0.02
CA ALA A 196 17.42 -2.84 0.51
C ALA A 196 16.61 -4.15 0.41
N LEU A 197 15.32 -4.11 0.77
CA LEU A 197 14.42 -5.25 0.67
C LEU A 197 14.10 -5.61 -0.77
N ALA A 198 13.90 -4.62 -1.64
CA ALA A 198 13.70 -4.84 -3.07
C ALA A 198 14.90 -5.57 -3.69
N LYS A 199 16.12 -5.18 -3.32
CA LYS A 199 17.35 -5.85 -3.74
C LYS A 199 17.43 -7.29 -3.21
N ALA A 200 17.15 -7.51 -1.92
CA ALA A 200 17.21 -8.84 -1.31
C ALA A 200 16.21 -9.83 -1.93
N ILE A 201 15.01 -9.36 -2.34
CA ILE A 201 13.97 -10.20 -2.95
C ILE A 201 14.15 -10.32 -4.47
N GLY A 202 14.87 -9.40 -5.11
CA GLY A 202 15.00 -9.35 -6.57
C GLY A 202 13.75 -8.78 -7.27
N VAL A 203 13.05 -7.84 -6.63
CA VAL A 203 11.89 -7.13 -7.21
C VAL A 203 12.19 -5.64 -7.38
N ARG A 204 11.39 -4.94 -8.18
CA ARG A 204 11.58 -3.51 -8.42
C ARG A 204 11.33 -2.66 -7.16
N ARG A 205 10.34 -3.05 -6.36
CA ARG A 205 9.86 -2.32 -5.17
C ARG A 205 9.25 -3.29 -4.17
N ALA A 206 9.59 -3.13 -2.89
CA ALA A 206 9.08 -3.94 -1.78
C ALA A 206 8.69 -3.04 -0.60
N ALA A 207 7.56 -2.35 -0.72
CA ALA A 207 7.11 -1.39 0.29
C ALA A 207 6.57 -2.04 1.58
N VAL A 208 5.93 -3.22 1.44
CA VAL A 208 5.30 -3.95 2.53
C VAL A 208 5.61 -5.42 2.34
N ILE A 209 5.99 -6.09 3.44
CA ILE A 209 6.23 -7.52 3.48
C ILE A 209 5.50 -8.06 4.71
N ALA A 210 4.72 -9.13 4.52
CA ALA A 210 4.15 -9.91 5.60
C ALA A 210 4.74 -11.33 5.61
N MET A 211 4.85 -11.88 6.81
CA MET A 211 5.36 -13.21 7.09
C MET A 211 4.33 -14.00 7.88
N ASP A 212 4.07 -15.22 7.44
CA ASP A 212 3.15 -16.15 8.09
C ASP A 212 3.80 -16.81 9.32
N ALA A 213 3.00 -17.38 10.21
CA ALA A 213 3.48 -18.05 11.42
C ALA A 213 4.46 -19.21 11.14
N ASN A 214 4.35 -19.84 9.97
CA ASN A 214 5.19 -20.97 9.55
C ASN A 214 6.49 -20.55 8.85
N THR A 215 6.78 -19.24 8.77
CA THR A 215 8.00 -18.76 8.13
C THR A 215 9.23 -19.27 8.88
N PRO A 216 10.12 -20.05 8.23
CA PRO A 216 11.34 -20.52 8.88
C PRO A 216 12.21 -19.31 9.27
N GLY A 217 12.91 -19.36 10.40
CA GLY A 217 13.75 -18.24 10.85
C GLY A 217 12.99 -17.07 11.50
N LEU A 218 11.66 -17.11 11.59
CA LEU A 218 10.88 -16.09 12.32
C LEU A 218 11.23 -16.01 13.82
N VAL A 219 11.82 -17.07 14.37
CA VAL A 219 12.34 -17.13 15.76
C VAL A 219 13.35 -16.00 16.04
N ALA A 220 14.13 -15.58 15.04
CA ALA A 220 15.09 -14.48 15.17
C ALA A 220 14.42 -13.13 15.51
N PHE A 221 13.12 -12.99 15.25
CA PHE A 221 12.35 -11.80 15.55
C PHE A 221 11.71 -11.83 16.95
N SER A 222 11.65 -12.99 17.63
CA SER A 222 10.87 -13.16 18.86
C SER A 222 11.23 -12.12 19.95
N SER A 223 12.53 -11.97 20.25
CA SER A 223 13.05 -10.99 21.22
C SER A 223 12.72 -9.54 20.87
N ILE A 224 12.66 -9.22 19.58
CA ILE A 224 12.38 -7.87 19.07
C ILE A 224 10.87 -7.60 19.14
N LEU A 225 10.05 -8.59 18.78
CA LEU A 225 8.59 -8.48 18.68
C LEU A 225 7.91 -8.27 20.05
N ASP A 226 8.53 -8.73 21.13
CA ASP A 226 8.06 -8.48 22.49
C ASP A 226 8.12 -6.98 22.84
N SER A 227 9.13 -6.27 22.33
CA SER A 227 9.26 -4.81 22.52
C SER A 227 8.31 -3.98 21.65
N VAL A 228 7.72 -4.57 20.61
CA VAL A 228 6.85 -3.87 19.66
C VAL A 228 5.42 -3.81 20.20
N PRO A 229 4.83 -2.60 20.34
CA PRO A 229 3.47 -2.45 20.85
C PRO A 229 2.45 -3.11 19.91
N THR A 230 1.50 -3.83 20.49
CA THR A 230 0.36 -4.37 19.74
C THR A 230 -0.64 -3.27 19.44
N ILE A 231 -0.89 -3.04 18.16
CA ILE A 231 -1.85 -2.03 17.72
C ILE A 231 -3.24 -2.61 17.89
N THR A 232 -4.11 -1.92 18.62
CA THR A 232 -5.51 -2.28 18.80
C THR A 232 -6.39 -1.05 18.56
N ALA A 233 -7.63 -1.28 18.17
CA ALA A 233 -8.66 -0.25 18.08
C ALA A 233 -9.62 -0.43 19.27
N PRO A 234 -9.51 0.40 20.33
CA PRO A 234 -10.31 0.23 21.54
C PRO A 234 -11.82 0.22 21.27
N TRP A 235 -12.27 1.03 20.31
CA TRP A 235 -13.68 1.12 19.88
C TRP A 235 -14.21 -0.10 19.13
N LEU A 236 -13.34 -1.04 18.71
CA LEU A 236 -13.73 -2.32 18.11
C LEU A 236 -13.70 -3.48 19.11
N THR A 237 -13.22 -3.25 20.33
CA THR A 237 -13.13 -4.30 21.35
C THR A 237 -14.53 -4.73 21.79
N SER A 238 -14.78 -6.04 21.86
CA SER A 238 -16.10 -6.60 22.20
C SER A 238 -16.63 -6.06 23.53
N LEU A 239 -17.91 -5.71 23.54
CA LEU A 239 -18.63 -5.14 24.68
C LEU A 239 -18.56 -5.99 25.95
N ALA A 240 -18.46 -7.31 25.80
CA ALA A 240 -18.43 -8.25 26.92
C ALA A 240 -17.17 -8.07 27.80
N ALA A 241 -16.10 -7.46 27.26
CA ALA A 241 -14.83 -7.29 27.95
C ALA A 241 -14.59 -5.85 28.47
N SER A 242 -15.50 -4.91 28.22
CA SER A 242 -15.31 -3.48 28.56
C SER A 242 -16.48 -2.96 29.38
N THR A 243 -16.32 -2.91 30.70
CA THR A 243 -17.35 -2.45 31.65
C THR A 243 -17.65 -0.95 31.54
N THR A 244 -16.79 -0.16 30.88
CA THR A 244 -16.99 1.28 30.65
C THR A 244 -16.81 1.62 29.18
N ARG A 245 -17.86 2.16 28.54
CA ARG A 245 -17.76 2.80 27.23
C ARG A 245 -17.35 4.25 27.45
N ASN A 246 -16.07 4.56 27.30
CA ASN A 246 -15.61 5.94 27.35
C ASN A 246 -16.00 6.65 26.05
N LEU A 247 -17.01 7.52 26.13
CA LEU A 247 -17.33 8.42 25.02
C LEU A 247 -16.13 9.32 24.76
N ILE A 248 -15.63 9.32 23.53
CA ILE A 248 -14.51 10.16 23.15
C ILE A 248 -15.05 11.55 22.78
N PRO A 249 -14.47 12.64 23.34
CA PRO A 249 -14.86 14.00 22.98
C PRO A 249 -14.73 14.26 21.48
N THR A 250 -15.63 15.07 20.92
CA THR A 250 -15.56 15.50 19.53
C THR A 250 -14.38 16.44 19.32
N HIS A 251 -13.57 16.18 18.29
CA HIS A 251 -12.41 17.01 17.98
C HIS A 251 -12.69 17.90 16.77
N VAL A 252 -12.84 19.21 17.01
CA VAL A 252 -13.08 20.21 15.95
C VAL A 252 -11.78 20.96 15.67
N LYS A 253 -11.17 20.72 14.50
CA LYS A 253 -9.99 21.45 14.02
C LYS A 253 -10.40 22.68 13.21
N GLN A 254 -9.49 23.63 13.03
CA GLN A 254 -9.70 24.78 12.16
C GLN A 254 -8.77 24.70 10.95
N LEU A 255 -9.35 24.65 9.74
CA LEU A 255 -8.62 24.71 8.49
C LEU A 255 -8.44 26.17 8.06
N ARG A 256 -7.18 26.60 7.94
CA ARG A 256 -6.83 27.91 7.39
C ARG A 256 -7.08 27.92 5.88
N THR A 257 -8.03 28.73 5.44
CA THR A 257 -8.34 28.96 4.03
C THR A 257 -8.21 30.44 3.68
N THR A 258 -8.23 30.76 2.40
CA THR A 258 -8.24 32.15 1.92
C THR A 258 -9.55 32.43 1.21
N ALA A 259 -10.20 33.53 1.54
CA ALA A 259 -11.35 34.06 0.80
C ALA A 259 -10.97 35.40 0.16
N PRO A 260 -11.56 35.77 -0.99
CA PRO A 260 -11.45 37.14 -1.50
C PRO A 260 -11.92 38.14 -0.44
N LYS A 261 -11.22 39.27 -0.33
CA LYS A 261 -11.66 40.38 0.52
C LYS A 261 -12.99 40.93 0.00
N ASP A 262 -13.06 41.15 -1.33
CA ASP A 262 -14.27 41.58 -2.03
C ASP A 262 -14.91 40.45 -2.84
N MET A 263 -16.01 39.91 -2.30
CA MET A 263 -16.72 38.79 -2.92
C MET A 263 -17.41 39.17 -4.23
N LYS A 264 -17.88 40.42 -4.38
CA LYS A 264 -18.56 40.90 -5.60
C LYS A 264 -17.58 40.99 -6.78
N VAL A 265 -16.46 41.69 -6.58
CA VAL A 265 -15.40 41.86 -7.59
C VAL A 265 -14.83 40.49 -8.00
N ALA A 266 -14.55 39.62 -7.03
CA ALA A 266 -14.07 38.27 -7.32
C ALA A 266 -15.10 37.41 -8.08
N LYS A 267 -16.41 37.61 -7.86
CA LYS A 267 -17.47 36.90 -8.60
C LYS A 267 -17.56 37.38 -10.04
N GLN A 268 -17.42 38.68 -10.27
CA GLN A 268 -17.41 39.29 -11.61
C GLN A 268 -16.19 38.84 -12.41
N LEU A 269 -14.97 38.95 -11.85
CA LEU A 269 -13.74 38.45 -12.49
C LEU A 269 -13.81 36.96 -12.86
N ARG A 270 -14.46 36.13 -12.01
CA ARG A 270 -14.70 34.72 -12.32
C ARG A 270 -15.70 34.53 -13.46
N ALA A 271 -16.72 35.37 -13.56
CA ALA A 271 -17.69 35.32 -14.65
C ALA A 271 -17.03 35.73 -15.98
N ASP A 272 -16.27 36.83 -15.97
CA ASP A 272 -15.53 37.34 -17.12
C ASP A 272 -14.48 36.33 -17.58
N GLY A 273 -13.74 35.74 -16.64
CA GLY A 273 -12.76 34.69 -16.93
C GLY A 273 -13.39 33.43 -17.52
N LYS A 274 -14.63 33.07 -17.11
CA LYS A 274 -15.37 31.95 -17.72
C LYS A 274 -15.85 32.30 -19.14
N ALA A 275 -16.32 33.53 -19.36
CA ALA A 275 -16.75 33.99 -20.68
C ALA A 275 -15.57 34.01 -21.67
N ALA A 276 -14.43 34.60 -21.28
CA ALA A 276 -13.22 34.62 -22.09
C ALA A 276 -12.68 33.21 -22.40
N ALA A 277 -12.74 32.28 -21.43
CA ALA A 277 -12.33 30.89 -21.67
C ALA A 277 -13.26 30.17 -22.67
N LYS A 278 -14.58 30.42 -22.61
CA LYS A 278 -15.54 29.89 -23.60
C LYS A 278 -15.28 30.47 -24.99
N ALA A 279 -15.02 31.78 -25.10
CA ALA A 279 -14.68 32.43 -26.37
C ALA A 279 -13.40 31.83 -26.98
N ARG A 280 -12.32 31.69 -26.19
CA ARG A 280 -11.08 31.04 -26.63
C ARG A 280 -11.27 29.59 -27.08
N LYS A 281 -12.17 28.83 -26.43
CA LYS A 281 -12.50 27.46 -26.85
C LYS A 281 -13.22 27.47 -28.20
N LYS A 282 -14.18 28.39 -28.40
CA LYS A 282 -14.90 28.56 -29.66
C LYS A 282 -13.95 28.96 -30.80
N GLU A 283 -13.03 29.89 -30.56
CA GLU A 283 -12.00 30.28 -31.53
C GLU A 283 -11.06 29.13 -31.88
N LYS A 284 -10.62 28.33 -30.90
CA LYS A 284 -9.80 27.14 -31.17
C LYS A 284 -10.55 26.11 -32.01
N MET A 285 -11.82 25.87 -31.70
CA MET A 285 -12.65 24.95 -32.50
C MET A 285 -12.87 25.48 -33.92
N ALA A 286 -13.10 26.79 -34.08
CA ALA A 286 -13.22 27.42 -35.40
C ALA A 286 -11.91 27.31 -36.21
N LYS A 287 -10.75 27.53 -35.59
CA LYS A 287 -9.44 27.37 -36.27
C LYS A 287 -9.13 25.93 -36.67
N VAL A 288 -9.61 24.94 -35.92
CA VAL A 288 -9.44 23.51 -36.29
C VAL A 288 -10.33 23.14 -37.48
N VAL A 289 -11.51 23.75 -37.62
CA VAL A 289 -12.43 23.51 -38.74
C VAL A 289 -11.99 24.20 -40.04
N VAL A 290 -11.20 25.28 -39.96
CA VAL A 290 -10.69 26.01 -41.14
C VAL A 290 -9.39 25.40 -41.70
N VAL A 291 -8.76 24.47 -40.98
CA VAL A 291 -7.47 23.83 -41.37
C VAL A 291 -7.67 22.35 -41.77
N ALA A 292 -8.90 21.83 -41.68
CA ALA A 292 -9.30 20.50 -42.16
C ALA A 292 -10.13 20.64 -43.44
#